data_AF-A0A7C4R5F2-F1
#
_entry.id   AF-A0A7C4R5F2-F1
#
_cell.length_a   1.000
_cell.length_b   1.000
_cell.length_c   1.000
_cell.angle_alpha   90.00
_cell.angle_beta   90.00
_cell.angle_gamma   90.00
#
_symmetry.space_group_name_H-M   'P 1'
#
loop_
_entity.id
_entity.type
_entity.pdbx_description
1 polymer ?
#
loop_
_entity_poly.entity_id
_entity_poly.type
_entity_poly.pdbx_seq_one_letter_code
_entity_poly.pdbx_strand_id
1 'polypeptide(L)' 'MLVPYVALAEGESVYLTRMFSDHLESNIWLAEEILGVKFDVKKINGLYRVEKRGS' A
#
# COMPACT_ATOMS: atom_id res chain seq x y z
N MET A 1 8.29 -2.83 -6.65
CA MET A 1 6.86 -3.17 -6.52
C MET A 1 6.72 -3.97 -5.23
N LEU A 2 6.22 -3.35 -4.14
CA LEU A 2 6.16 -3.97 -2.79
C LEU A 2 4.76 -4.40 -2.36
N VAL A 3 3.72 -3.95 -3.09
CA VAL A 3 2.31 -4.12 -2.72
C VAL A 3 1.92 -5.56 -2.38
N PRO A 4 2.28 -6.60 -3.18
CA PRO A 4 1.85 -7.96 -2.88
C PRO A 4 2.42 -8.50 -1.57
N TYR A 5 3.68 -8.17 -1.27
CA TYR A 5 4.35 -8.60 -0.04
C TYR A 5 3.74 -7.91 1.18
N VAL A 6 3.45 -6.61 1.06
CA VAL A 6 2.81 -5.83 2.12
C VAL A 6 1.38 -6.30 2.37
N ALA A 7 0.65 -6.67 1.33
CA ALA A 7 -0.72 -7.18 1.46
C ALA A 7 -0.77 -8.53 2.19
N LEU A 8 0.19 -9.42 1.92
CA LEU A 8 0.27 -10.75 2.52
C LEU A 8 0.94 -10.76 3.91
N ALA A 9 1.67 -9.71 4.27
CA ALA A 9 2.31 -9.62 5.57
C ALA A 9 1.28 -9.56 6.70
N GLU A 10 1.56 -10.30 7.78
CA GLU A 10 0.78 -10.24 9.01
C GLU A 10 0.94 -8.89 9.71
N GLY A 11 -0.12 -8.42 10.38
CA GLY A 11 -0.10 -7.16 11.12
C GLY A 11 -0.03 -5.90 10.23
N GLU A 12 0.56 -4.84 10.77
CA GLU A 12 0.76 -3.55 10.10
C GLU A 12 2.01 -3.59 9.22
N SER A 13 1.93 -3.01 8.03
CA SER A 13 3.08 -2.82 7.17
C SER A 13 3.07 -1.43 6.54
N VAL A 14 4.23 -0.78 6.52
CA VAL A 14 4.38 0.61 6.11
C VAL A 14 5.61 0.76 5.23
N TYR A 15 5.49 1.51 4.13
CA TYR A 15 6.64 1.95 3.35
C TYR A 15 6.43 3.35 2.76
N LEU A 16 7.54 3.97 2.35
CA LEU A 16 7.56 5.29 1.71
C LEU A 16 7.94 5.16 0.23
N THR A 17 7.29 5.96 -0.62
CA THR A 17 7.66 6.14 -2.02
C THR A 17 7.66 7.62 -2.39
N ARG A 18 8.52 8.01 -3.34
CA ARG A 18 8.60 9.39 -3.84
C ARG A 18 7.46 9.73 -4.79
N MET A 19 6.92 8.73 -5.46
CA MET A 19 5.92 8.90 -6.51
C MET A 19 4.77 7.92 -6.29
N PHE A 20 3.56 8.44 -6.41
CA PHE A 20 2.35 7.64 -6.52
C PHE A 20 2.01 7.51 -8.00
N SER A 21 2.35 6.38 -8.60
CA SER A 21 2.13 6.11 -10.02
C SER A 21 0.87 5.30 -10.26
N ASP A 22 0.33 5.33 -11.48
CA ASP A 22 -0.84 4.55 -11.89
C ASP A 22 -0.65 3.04 -11.66
N HIS A 23 0.57 2.54 -11.84
CA HIS A 23 0.92 1.16 -11.53
C HIS A 23 0.86 0.86 -10.03
N LEU A 24 1.23 1.81 -9.17
CA LEU A 24 1.11 1.63 -7.73
C LEU A 24 -0.36 1.63 -7.31
N GLU A 25 -1.15 2.58 -7.81
CA GLU A 25 -2.58 2.67 -7.55
C GLU A 25 -3.32 1.40 -7.99
N SER A 26 -3.10 0.96 -9.23
CA SER A 26 -3.74 -0.25 -9.77
C SER A 26 -3.39 -1.51 -8.99
N ASN A 27 -2.13 -1.64 -8.54
CA ASN A 27 -1.70 -2.77 -7.71
C ASN A 27 -2.31 -2.74 -6.31
N ILE A 28 -2.45 -1.55 -5.70
CA ILE A 28 -3.13 -1.38 -4.41
C ILE A 28 -4.58 -1.81 -4.57
N TRP A 29 -5.29 -1.26 -5.56
CA TRP A 29 -6.68 -1.61 -5.84
C TRP A 29 -6.85 -3.12 -6.03
N LEU A 30 -6.01 -3.74 -6.86
CA LEU A 30 -6.07 -5.18 -7.10
C LEU A 30 -5.86 -6.00 -5.82
N ALA A 31 -4.91 -5.60 -4.97
CA ALA A 31 -4.66 -6.26 -3.70
C ALA A 31 -5.84 -6.11 -2.73
N GLU A 32 -6.49 -4.94 -2.68
CA GLU A 32 -7.70 -4.75 -1.88
C GLU A 32 -8.85 -5.65 -2.35
N GLU A 33 -9.07 -5.77 -3.67
CA GLU A 33 -10.15 -6.56 -4.24
C GLU A 33 -9.94 -8.07 -4.06
N ILE A 34 -8.72 -8.57 -4.28
CA ILE A 34 -8.44 -10.01 -4.24
C ILE A 34 -8.25 -10.51 -2.80
N LEU A 35 -7.58 -9.73 -1.95
CA LEU A 35 -7.17 -10.18 -0.61
C LEU A 35 -8.04 -9.60 0.51
N GLY A 36 -8.96 -8.66 0.21
CA GLY A 36 -9.82 -8.02 1.20
C GLY A 36 -9.07 -7.14 2.20
N VAL A 37 -7.81 -6.79 1.90
CA VAL A 37 -7.00 -5.89 2.74
C VAL A 37 -7.34 -4.43 2.44
N LYS A 38 -6.89 -3.52 3.31
CA LYS A 38 -7.05 -2.07 3.10
C LYS A 38 -5.72 -1.34 3.23
N PHE A 39 -5.50 -0.42 2.30
CA PHE A 39 -4.35 0.46 2.25
C PHE A 39 -4.76 1.91 2.54
N ASP A 40 -3.96 2.60 3.35
CA ASP A 40 -4.03 4.03 3.59
C ASP A 40 -2.81 4.70 2.93
N VAL A 41 -3.06 5.65 2.03
CA VAL A 41 -2.01 6.36 1.31
C VAL A 41 -2.07 7.85 1.66
N LYS A 42 -1.00 8.36 2.28
CA LYS A 42 -0.91 9.76 2.73
C LYS A 42 0.37 10.40 2.27
N LYS A 43 0.30 11.68 1.89
CA LYS A 43 1.50 12.48 1.58
C LYS A 43 2.06 13.07 2.87
N ILE A 44 3.30 12.72 3.22
CA ILE A 44 4.04 13.22 4.39
C ILE A 44 5.42 13.68 3.96
N ASN A 45 5.83 14.89 4.34
CA ASN A 45 7.17 15.43 4.05
C ASN A 45 7.61 15.29 2.57
N GLY A 46 6.67 15.46 1.63
CA GLY A 46 6.94 15.32 0.19
C GLY A 46 7.01 13.89 -0.34
N LEU A 47 6.85 12.87 0.51
CA LEU A 47 6.78 11.45 0.15
C LEU A 47 5.36 10.91 0.34
N TYR A 48 5.04 9.79 -0.30
CA TYR A 48 3.82 9.05 -0.07
C TYR A 48 4.11 7.90 0.90
N ARG A 49 3.40 7.89 2.02
CA ARG A 49 3.37 6.79 2.98
C ARG A 49 2.21 5.87 2.62
N VAL A 50 2.53 4.62 2.33
CA VAL A 50 1.58 3.55 2.02
C VAL A 50 1.57 2.60 3.22
N GLU A 51 0.42 2.46 3.85
CA GLU A 51 0.21 1.63 5.06
C GLU A 51 -0.88 0.60 4.79
N LYS A 52 -0.61 -0.68 5.06
CA LYS A 52 -1.64 -1.70 5.25
C LYS A 52 -1.86 -1.85 6.74
N ARG A 53 -3.09 -1.59 7.19
CA ARG A 53 -3.46 -1.82 8.59
C ARG A 53 -3.68 -3.30 8.84
N GLY A 54 -3.20 -3.78 9.99
CA GLY A 54 -3.46 -5.15 10.42
C GLY A 54 -4.94 -5.36 10.67
N SER A 55 -5.51 -6.39 10.03
CA SER A 55 -6.79 -7.01 10.37
C SER A 55 -6.61 -8.00 11.50
#